data_AF-A0A9K3KYQ5-F1
#
_entry.id   AF-A0A9K3KYQ5-F1
#
_cell.length_a   1.000
_cell.length_b   1.000
_cell.length_c   1.000
_cell.angle_alpha   90.00
_cell.angle_beta   90.00
_cell.angle_gamma   90.00
#
_symmetry.space_group_name_H-M   'P 1'
#
loop_
_entity.id
_entity.type
_entity.pdbx_description
1 polymer ?
#
loop_
_entity_poly.entity_id
_entity_poly.type
_entity_poly.pdbx_seq_one_letter_code
_entity_poly.pdbx_strand_id
1 'polypeptide(L)'
;MCKNVVTPSTTTTNLPSKQRIRNGATINDQREGRKPFLSSLISWTLRLVVRMAITIIFLLAFYLLTSTLHVHSFVSDVPHAGPATVYIPGGGFSGFWFHLGYLHSIPQEDLLSYDYYCFSAGCLSILSVFMNKSLDEVSEAAFAAQNAWTSGNRSRFELVDHFFDTLVPSEPDHGNELTRNIIPRIKVLVTTLSGRVEIVQANNVQELKDGIIKTTWVPYLTGWGFPRDTTSGATFVDGGFSRFWHPRCETRLDLPLIWDTLVHTFNPALDYTQVRRLWRAGYEYRHYKMPRKVDRTFVPTNPNNFTDNNND
;
A
#
# COMPACT_ATOMS: atom_id res chain seq x y z
N MET A 1 47.93 -2.36 7.68
CA MET A 1 48.38 -3.77 7.59
C MET A 1 47.29 -4.55 6.88
N CYS A 2 47.50 -4.84 5.59
CA CYS A 2 46.62 -5.63 4.74
C CYS A 2 47.40 -6.86 4.25
N LYS A 3 46.75 -8.03 4.19
CA LYS A 3 47.03 -9.25 3.41
C LYS A 3 46.14 -10.37 4.02
N ASN A 4 45.46 -11.28 3.32
CA ASN A 4 45.17 -11.58 1.92
C ASN A 4 43.91 -12.47 1.96
N VAL A 5 42.85 -12.20 1.18
CA VAL A 5 42.55 -12.81 -0.13
C VAL A 5 42.58 -14.35 -0.11
N VAL A 6 41.39 -14.96 -0.11
CA VAL A 6 41.15 -16.35 -0.51
C VAL A 6 40.06 -16.34 -1.60
N THR A 7 40.44 -16.72 -2.81
CA THR A 7 39.56 -16.94 -3.96
C THR A 7 38.99 -18.37 -3.95
N PRO A 8 37.72 -18.60 -4.29
CA PRO A 8 37.24 -19.95 -4.60
C PRO A 8 37.48 -20.32 -6.06
N SER A 9 37.95 -21.56 -6.22
CA SER A 9 38.29 -22.26 -7.45
C SER A 9 37.09 -22.59 -8.34
N THR A 10 37.22 -22.26 -9.63
CA THR A 10 36.42 -22.78 -10.74
C THR A 10 36.71 -24.27 -10.97
N THR A 11 35.70 -25.12 -10.82
CA THR A 11 35.77 -26.54 -11.23
C THR A 11 35.10 -26.71 -12.59
N THR A 12 35.93 -26.85 -13.61
CA THR A 12 35.56 -27.20 -14.99
C THR A 12 35.39 -28.71 -15.09
N THR A 13 34.17 -29.21 -15.27
CA THR A 13 33.92 -30.62 -15.58
C THR A 13 33.92 -30.86 -17.07
N ASN A 14 35.00 -31.49 -17.55
CA ASN A 14 35.16 -32.02 -18.90
C ASN A 14 34.24 -33.23 -19.11
N LEU A 15 33.47 -33.21 -20.19
CA LEU A 15 32.74 -34.36 -20.74
C LEU A 15 33.68 -35.17 -21.67
N PRO A 16 33.81 -36.49 -21.48
CA PRO A 16 34.61 -37.31 -22.38
C PRO A 16 33.81 -37.70 -23.63
N SER A 17 34.41 -37.41 -24.78
CA SER A 17 34.14 -38.02 -26.07
C SER A 17 34.31 -39.55 -26.01
N LYS A 18 33.31 -40.31 -26.47
CA LYS A 18 33.49 -41.74 -26.74
C LYS A 18 33.07 -42.08 -28.16
N GLN A 19 34.09 -42.40 -28.95
CA GLN A 19 34.03 -42.95 -30.29
C GLN A 19 33.50 -44.40 -30.30
N ARG A 20 32.73 -44.70 -31.36
CA ARG A 20 32.85 -45.84 -32.29
C ARG A 20 32.80 -47.27 -31.71
N ILE A 21 31.86 -48.07 -32.21
CA ILE A 21 32.10 -49.39 -32.82
C ILE A 21 30.89 -49.77 -33.69
N ARG A 22 31.21 -50.50 -34.75
CA ARG A 22 30.44 -50.91 -35.94
C ARG A 22 29.94 -52.36 -35.75
N ASN A 23 29.07 -52.79 -36.67
CA ASN A 23 28.60 -54.16 -36.96
C ASN A 23 27.33 -54.52 -36.16
N GLY A 24 26.22 -54.98 -36.74
CA GLY A 24 26.06 -55.74 -37.97
C GLY A 24 25.38 -57.05 -37.59
N ALA A 25 24.05 -57.08 -37.60
CA ALA A 25 23.24 -58.30 -37.58
C ALA A 25 21.78 -57.93 -37.90
N THR A 26 21.37 -58.26 -39.11
CA THR A 26 19.98 -58.30 -39.56
C THR A 26 19.27 -59.44 -38.83
N ILE A 27 18.49 -59.10 -37.81
CA ILE A 27 17.51 -60.00 -37.19
C ILE A 27 16.13 -59.52 -37.64
N ASN A 28 15.55 -60.26 -38.58
CA ASN A 28 14.12 -60.25 -38.86
C ASN A 28 13.41 -60.83 -37.63
N ASP A 29 12.95 -59.97 -36.73
CA ASP A 29 12.07 -60.35 -35.63
C ASP A 29 10.67 -59.81 -35.89
N GLN A 30 9.74 -60.73 -36.17
CA GLN A 30 8.32 -60.48 -36.29
C GLN A 30 7.77 -59.98 -34.95
N ARG A 31 7.75 -58.65 -34.75
CA ARG A 31 6.91 -58.03 -33.72
C ARG A 31 5.59 -57.58 -34.31
N GLU A 32 4.68 -58.54 -34.40
CA GLU A 32 3.26 -58.26 -34.44
C GLU A 32 2.86 -57.38 -33.23
N GLY A 33 2.33 -56.20 -33.52
CA GLY A 33 1.03 -55.81 -32.98
C GLY A 33 0.91 -55.37 -31.52
N ARG A 34 1.97 -55.06 -30.77
CA ARG A 34 1.80 -54.28 -29.52
C ARG A 34 1.62 -52.80 -29.85
N LYS A 35 0.37 -52.41 -30.14
CA LYS A 35 -0.04 -51.00 -30.16
C LYS A 35 0.42 -50.32 -28.85
N PRO A 36 0.96 -49.09 -28.91
CA PRO A 36 1.75 -48.52 -27.83
C PRO A 36 0.85 -48.15 -26.65
N PHE A 37 0.80 -49.01 -25.65
CA PHE A 37 0.15 -48.73 -24.37
C PHE A 37 0.61 -47.38 -23.77
N LEU A 38 1.87 -46.99 -24.02
CA LEU A 38 2.41 -45.70 -23.61
C LEU A 38 1.76 -44.48 -24.29
N SER A 39 1.40 -44.55 -25.59
CA SER A 39 0.79 -43.39 -26.26
C SER A 39 -0.64 -43.14 -25.77
N SER A 40 -1.34 -44.22 -25.39
CA SER A 40 -2.63 -44.13 -24.71
C SER A 40 -2.48 -43.44 -23.36
N LEU A 41 -1.52 -43.88 -22.52
CA LEU A 41 -1.33 -43.32 -21.18
C LEU A 41 -0.93 -41.83 -21.20
N ILE A 42 -0.10 -41.41 -22.15
CA ILE A 42 0.28 -39.99 -22.34
C ILE A 42 -0.93 -39.17 -22.78
N SER A 43 -1.79 -39.69 -23.66
CA SER A 43 -3.02 -39.02 -24.08
C SER A 43 -4.00 -38.83 -22.92
N TRP A 44 -4.14 -39.84 -22.05
CA TRP A 44 -5.01 -39.78 -20.86
C TRP A 44 -4.51 -38.77 -19.82
N THR A 45 -3.21 -38.77 -19.52
CA THR A 45 -2.61 -37.84 -18.56
C THR A 45 -2.70 -36.39 -19.05
N LEU A 46 -2.42 -36.13 -20.33
CA LEU A 46 -2.57 -34.79 -20.91
C LEU A 46 -4.02 -34.30 -20.86
N ARG A 47 -5.00 -35.15 -21.21
CA ARG A 47 -6.43 -34.81 -21.09
C ARG A 47 -6.83 -34.49 -19.65
N LEU A 48 -6.28 -35.21 -18.68
CA LEU A 48 -6.54 -34.96 -17.26
C LEU A 48 -5.96 -33.59 -16.82
N VAL A 49 -4.71 -33.30 -17.19
CA VAL A 49 -4.06 -32.01 -16.88
C VAL A 49 -4.82 -30.83 -17.49
N VAL A 50 -5.24 -30.94 -18.75
CA VAL A 50 -6.02 -29.89 -19.42
C VAL A 50 -7.38 -29.70 -18.72
N ARG A 51 -8.08 -30.78 -18.36
CA ARG A 51 -9.34 -30.68 -17.61
C ARG A 51 -9.16 -30.03 -16.25
N MET A 52 -8.10 -30.39 -15.51
CA MET A 52 -7.79 -29.77 -14.21
C MET A 52 -7.49 -28.28 -14.36
N ALA A 53 -6.70 -27.87 -15.36
CA ALA A 53 -6.40 -26.48 -15.63
C ALA A 53 -7.67 -25.67 -15.98
N ILE A 54 -8.54 -26.20 -16.84
CA ILE A 54 -9.82 -25.57 -17.18
C ILE A 54 -10.70 -25.44 -15.94
N THR A 55 -10.79 -26.47 -15.10
CA THR A 55 -11.57 -26.41 -13.84
C THR A 55 -11.00 -25.36 -12.89
N ILE A 56 -9.68 -25.26 -12.73
CA ILE A 56 -9.05 -24.23 -11.88
C ILE A 56 -9.34 -22.83 -12.41
N ILE A 57 -9.21 -22.62 -13.73
CA ILE A 57 -9.53 -21.32 -14.36
C ILE A 57 -11.01 -20.99 -14.19
N PHE A 58 -11.92 -21.95 -14.36
CA PHE A 58 -13.35 -21.75 -14.18
C PHE A 58 -13.70 -21.44 -12.72
N LEU A 59 -13.10 -22.15 -11.75
CA LEU A 59 -13.30 -21.88 -10.34
C LEU A 59 -12.75 -20.51 -9.93
N LEU A 60 -11.58 -20.11 -10.45
CA LEU A 60 -11.04 -18.77 -10.26
C LEU A 60 -11.95 -17.70 -10.86
N ALA A 61 -12.41 -17.89 -12.11
CA ALA A 61 -13.31 -16.94 -12.76
C ALA A 61 -14.66 -16.85 -12.04
N PHE A 62 -15.24 -17.98 -11.61
CA PHE A 62 -16.48 -18.02 -10.83
C PHE A 62 -16.31 -17.40 -9.44
N TYR A 63 -15.18 -17.64 -8.77
CA TYR A 63 -14.85 -16.99 -7.50
C TYR A 63 -14.70 -15.49 -7.68
N LEU A 64 -14.01 -15.02 -8.72
CA LEU A 64 -13.89 -13.60 -9.04
C LEU A 64 -15.25 -12.98 -9.39
N LEU A 65 -16.11 -13.69 -10.12
CA LEU A 65 -17.46 -13.22 -10.49
C LEU A 65 -18.39 -13.15 -9.27
N THR A 66 -18.43 -14.19 -8.44
CA THR A 66 -19.27 -14.19 -7.23
C THR A 66 -18.76 -13.19 -6.19
N SER A 67 -17.44 -13.05 -6.06
CA SER A 67 -16.83 -12.01 -5.21
C SER A 67 -17.16 -10.61 -5.71
N THR A 68 -17.10 -10.36 -7.02
CA THR A 68 -17.46 -9.04 -7.57
C THR A 68 -18.94 -8.71 -7.40
N LEU A 69 -19.85 -9.68 -7.58
CA LEU A 69 -21.28 -9.48 -7.33
C LEU A 69 -21.57 -9.19 -5.85
N HIS A 70 -20.93 -9.91 -4.93
CA HIS A 70 -21.09 -9.68 -3.49
C HIS A 70 -20.50 -8.33 -3.07
N VAL A 71 -19.33 -7.96 -3.60
CA VAL A 71 -18.72 -6.65 -3.39
C VAL A 71 -19.63 -5.55 -3.94
N HIS A 72 -20.28 -5.72 -5.09
CA HIS A 72 -21.18 -4.72 -5.65
C HIS A 72 -22.39 -4.43 -4.75
N SER A 73 -22.99 -5.45 -4.12
CA SER A 73 -24.08 -5.21 -3.15
C SER A 73 -23.60 -4.47 -1.91
N PHE A 74 -22.36 -4.71 -1.45
CA PHE A 74 -21.78 -4.01 -0.31
C PHE A 74 -21.30 -2.59 -0.63
N VAL A 75 -20.87 -2.32 -1.86
CA VAL A 75 -20.32 -1.01 -2.28
C VAL A 75 -21.42 0.05 -2.42
N SER A 76 -22.68 -0.36 -2.60
CA SER A 76 -23.82 0.57 -2.73
C SER A 76 -24.08 1.40 -1.48
N ASP A 77 -23.72 0.89 -0.30
CA ASP A 77 -24.01 1.54 0.99
C ASP A 77 -22.79 2.18 1.66
N VAL A 78 -21.70 2.37 0.92
CA VAL A 78 -20.51 3.05 1.46
C VAL A 78 -20.86 4.51 1.74
N PRO A 79 -20.78 4.98 3.00
CA PRO A 79 -21.20 6.32 3.37
C PRO A 79 -20.33 7.37 2.66
N HIS A 80 -20.98 8.47 2.24
CA HIS A 80 -20.27 9.65 1.78
C HIS A 80 -19.72 10.41 2.99
N ALA A 81 -18.45 10.80 2.94
CA ALA A 81 -17.76 11.50 4.03
C ALA A 81 -18.21 12.97 4.22
N GLY A 82 -19.27 13.41 3.53
CA GLY A 82 -19.67 14.81 3.44
C GLY A 82 -18.87 15.66 2.43
N PRO A 83 -19.22 16.96 2.31
CA PRO A 83 -18.56 17.91 1.41
C PRO A 83 -17.17 18.30 1.93
N ALA A 84 -16.34 18.87 1.05
CA ALA A 84 -14.98 19.32 1.35
C ALA A 84 -14.08 18.21 1.92
N THR A 85 -14.23 17.00 1.38
CA THR A 85 -13.43 15.83 1.78
C THR A 85 -12.49 15.37 0.67
N VAL A 86 -11.28 14.99 1.07
CA VAL A 86 -10.22 14.53 0.17
C VAL A 86 -9.75 13.14 0.59
N TYR A 87 -9.88 12.18 -0.30
CA TYR A 87 -9.37 10.84 -0.12
C TYR A 87 -7.93 10.72 -0.64
N ILE A 88 -7.01 10.23 0.20
CA ILE A 88 -5.60 10.01 -0.15
C ILE A 88 -5.23 8.55 0.14
N PRO A 89 -5.11 7.70 -0.89
CA PRO A 89 -4.80 6.31 -0.67
C PRO A 89 -3.34 6.10 -0.25
N GLY A 90 -3.06 4.92 0.28
CA GLY A 90 -1.70 4.39 0.37
C GLY A 90 -1.13 4.00 -0.99
N GLY A 91 0.17 3.69 -0.98
CA GLY A 91 0.90 3.19 -2.15
C GLY A 91 2.33 2.78 -1.79
N GLY A 92 2.57 2.42 -0.53
CA GLY A 92 3.90 2.14 -0.01
C GLY A 92 4.88 3.31 -0.17
N PHE A 93 6.17 3.01 -0.30
CA PHE A 93 7.23 4.02 -0.35
C PHE A 93 7.09 4.95 -1.56
N SER A 94 6.77 4.41 -2.73
CA SER A 94 6.58 5.20 -3.94
C SER A 94 5.35 6.10 -3.89
N GLY A 95 4.24 5.58 -3.38
CA GLY A 95 3.01 6.35 -3.17
C GLY A 95 3.22 7.51 -2.21
N PHE A 96 4.01 7.31 -1.16
CA PHE A 96 4.38 8.38 -0.22
C PHE A 96 5.05 9.56 -0.94
N TRP A 97 6.11 9.30 -1.72
CA TRP A 97 6.85 10.36 -2.42
C TRP A 97 6.02 11.04 -3.50
N PHE A 98 5.22 10.27 -4.25
CA PHE A 98 4.32 10.83 -5.25
C PHE A 98 3.28 11.75 -4.61
N HIS A 99 2.58 11.28 -3.56
CA HIS A 99 1.58 12.11 -2.88
C HIS A 99 2.20 13.33 -2.22
N LEU A 100 3.41 13.22 -1.65
CA LEU A 100 4.14 14.36 -1.09
C LEU A 100 4.33 15.44 -2.16
N GLY A 101 4.86 15.08 -3.33
CA GLY A 101 5.05 16.02 -4.43
C GLY A 101 3.75 16.65 -4.93
N TYR A 102 2.72 15.83 -5.11
CA TYR A 102 1.41 16.32 -5.53
C TYR A 102 0.83 17.31 -4.51
N LEU A 103 0.88 17.00 -3.22
CA LEU A 103 0.35 17.87 -2.18
C LEU A 103 1.14 19.18 -2.07
N HIS A 104 2.45 19.18 -2.30
CA HIS A 104 3.25 20.41 -2.39
C HIS A 104 2.91 21.30 -3.60
N SER A 105 2.27 20.76 -4.64
CA SER A 105 1.79 21.56 -5.78
C SER A 105 0.53 22.38 -5.45
N ILE A 106 -0.11 22.09 -4.31
CA ILE A 106 -1.33 22.75 -3.85
C ILE A 106 -0.94 23.86 -2.86
N PRO A 107 -1.48 25.09 -2.99
CA PRO A 107 -1.27 26.15 -2.02
C PRO A 107 -1.71 25.72 -0.60
N GLN A 108 -0.95 26.12 0.42
CA GLN A 108 -1.17 25.66 1.79
C GLN A 108 -2.55 26.08 2.34
N GLU A 109 -3.01 27.27 1.97
CA GLU A 109 -4.33 27.80 2.32
C GLU A 109 -5.48 26.98 1.73
N ASP A 110 -5.26 26.32 0.59
CA ASP A 110 -6.24 25.44 -0.02
C ASP A 110 -6.28 24.12 0.75
N LEU A 111 -5.13 23.56 1.14
CA LEU A 111 -5.07 22.31 1.90
C LEU A 111 -5.86 22.40 3.22
N LEU A 112 -5.78 23.53 3.93
CA LEU A 112 -6.51 23.74 5.19
C LEU A 112 -8.04 23.87 5.01
N SER A 113 -8.56 23.85 3.78
CA SER A 113 -10.01 23.95 3.50
C SER A 113 -10.74 22.61 3.55
N TYR A 114 -10.02 21.49 3.70
CA TYR A 114 -10.57 20.13 3.57
C TYR A 114 -10.34 19.26 4.80
N ASP A 115 -11.13 18.19 4.89
CA ASP A 115 -10.88 17.04 5.76
C ASP A 115 -10.32 15.89 4.91
N TYR A 116 -9.32 15.20 5.44
CA TYR A 116 -8.52 14.21 4.72
C TYR A 116 -8.80 12.81 5.24
N TYR A 117 -9.25 11.94 4.36
CA TYR A 117 -9.44 10.52 4.64
C TYR A 117 -8.29 9.76 3.99
N CYS A 118 -7.40 9.22 4.80
CA CYS A 118 -6.16 8.63 4.31
C CYS A 118 -5.88 7.27 4.95
N PHE A 119 -5.00 6.50 4.32
CA PHE A 119 -4.39 5.34 4.95
C PHE A 119 -2.94 5.16 4.50
N SER A 120 -2.17 4.44 5.29
CA SER A 120 -0.79 4.03 4.99
C SER A 120 0.06 5.24 4.57
N ALA A 121 0.82 5.10 3.49
CA ALA A 121 1.63 6.16 2.89
C ALA A 121 0.89 7.50 2.67
N GLY A 122 -0.40 7.48 2.34
CA GLY A 122 -1.17 8.70 2.10
C GLY A 122 -1.29 9.59 3.34
N CYS A 123 -1.40 8.99 4.53
CA CYS A 123 -1.45 9.75 5.78
C CYS A 123 -0.11 10.38 6.14
N LEU A 124 0.99 9.67 5.90
CA LEU A 124 2.33 10.22 6.11
C LEU A 124 2.59 11.40 5.17
N SER A 125 2.16 11.33 3.91
CA SER A 125 2.37 12.42 2.94
C SER A 125 1.63 13.69 3.34
N ILE A 126 0.35 13.59 3.71
CA ILE A 126 -0.43 14.78 4.11
C ILE A 126 0.07 15.36 5.43
N LEU A 127 0.45 14.52 6.38
CA LEU A 127 1.10 14.96 7.62
C LEU A 127 2.39 15.73 7.35
N SER A 128 3.25 15.24 6.45
CA SER A 128 4.52 15.89 6.12
C SER A 128 4.32 17.30 5.55
N VAL A 129 3.36 17.47 4.64
CA VAL A 129 3.02 18.79 4.08
C VAL A 129 2.44 19.72 5.14
N PHE A 130 1.61 19.18 6.02
CA PHE A 130 1.04 19.94 7.13
C PHE A 130 2.08 20.39 8.19
N MET A 131 3.14 19.60 8.37
CA MET A 131 4.31 20.01 9.17
C MET A 131 5.22 20.99 8.42
N ASN A 132 4.82 21.46 7.24
CA ASN A 132 5.58 22.37 6.37
C ASN A 132 7.00 21.86 6.08
N LYS A 133 7.15 20.53 5.93
CA LYS A 133 8.44 19.91 5.65
C LYS A 133 8.76 19.95 4.17
N SER A 134 9.95 20.39 3.82
CA SER A 134 10.48 20.35 2.46
C SER A 134 10.84 18.93 2.02
N LEU A 135 10.99 18.69 0.70
CA LEU A 135 11.46 17.41 0.17
C LEU A 135 12.79 16.99 0.82
N ASP A 136 13.71 17.92 1.02
CA ASP A 136 15.03 17.62 1.56
C ASP A 136 14.95 17.16 3.02
N GLU A 137 14.19 17.87 3.87
CA GLU A 137 13.96 17.46 5.26
C GLU A 137 13.29 16.09 5.37
N VAL A 138 12.26 15.84 4.55
CA VAL A 138 11.57 14.54 4.55
C VAL A 138 12.48 13.42 4.05
N SER A 139 13.33 13.71 3.05
CA SER A 139 14.31 12.75 2.53
C SER A 139 15.40 12.42 3.55
N GLU A 140 15.87 13.42 4.29
CA GLU A 140 16.83 13.23 5.37
C GLU A 140 16.26 12.35 6.49
N ALA A 141 15.01 12.60 6.89
CA ALA A 141 14.31 11.75 7.86
C ALA A 141 14.16 10.30 7.37
N ALA A 142 13.83 10.11 6.08
CA ALA A 142 13.71 8.78 5.49
C ALA A 142 15.06 8.05 5.44
N PHE A 143 16.14 8.75 5.06
CA PHE A 143 17.48 8.17 5.04
C PHE A 143 18.01 7.86 6.43
N ALA A 144 17.69 8.69 7.43
CA ALA A 144 18.00 8.39 8.83
C ALA A 144 17.33 7.07 9.27
N ALA A 145 16.05 6.87 8.95
CA ALA A 145 15.35 5.62 9.21
C ALA A 145 15.95 4.42 8.46
N GLN A 146 16.27 4.59 7.18
CA GLN A 146 16.93 3.55 6.39
C GLN A 146 18.29 3.17 7.00
N ASN A 147 19.10 4.16 7.38
CA ASN A 147 20.41 3.94 7.98
C ASN A 147 20.31 3.24 9.35
N ALA A 148 19.33 3.60 10.17
CA ALA A 148 19.05 2.93 11.44
C ALA A 148 18.68 1.45 11.24
N TRP A 149 17.93 1.14 10.18
CA TRP A 149 17.61 -0.24 9.83
C TRP A 149 18.82 -1.01 9.27
N THR A 150 19.56 -0.45 8.30
CA THR A 150 20.68 -1.14 7.65
C THR A 150 21.87 -1.37 8.59
N SER A 151 22.05 -0.50 9.60
CA SER A 151 23.04 -0.69 10.66
C SER A 151 22.65 -1.74 11.70
N GLY A 152 21.39 -2.23 11.68
CA GLY A 152 20.87 -3.16 12.68
C GLY A 152 20.47 -2.51 14.01
N ASN A 153 20.53 -1.18 14.11
CA ASN A 153 20.09 -0.43 15.30
C ASN A 153 18.57 -0.48 15.48
N ARG A 154 17.83 -0.63 14.39
CA ARG A 154 16.37 -0.73 14.37
C ARG A 154 15.92 -1.92 13.52
N SER A 155 14.81 -2.52 13.91
CA SER A 155 14.12 -3.52 13.10
C SER A 155 13.46 -2.86 11.89
N ARG A 156 13.31 -3.62 10.80
CA ARG A 156 12.52 -3.17 9.62
C ARG A 156 11.07 -2.81 9.96
N PHE A 157 10.56 -3.31 11.10
CA PHE A 157 9.20 -3.04 11.57
C PHE A 157 9.08 -1.72 12.35
N GLU A 158 10.21 -1.13 12.75
CA GLU A 158 10.28 0.16 13.45
C GLU A 158 10.55 1.33 12.47
N LEU A 159 10.66 1.06 11.17
CA LEU A 159 10.97 2.08 10.16
C LEU A 159 9.95 3.22 10.14
N VAL A 160 8.66 2.88 10.14
CA VAL A 160 7.57 3.87 10.10
C VAL A 160 7.52 4.66 11.39
N ASP A 161 7.70 3.99 12.53
CA ASP A 161 7.74 4.59 13.87
C ASP A 161 8.85 5.63 13.97
N HIS A 162 10.07 5.23 13.60
CA HIS A 162 11.24 6.10 13.63
C HIS A 162 11.15 7.26 12.62
N PHE A 163 10.62 7.00 11.42
CA PHE A 163 10.37 8.04 10.43
C PHE A 163 9.37 9.07 10.94
N PHE A 164 8.27 8.63 11.54
CA PHE A 164 7.26 9.52 12.12
C PHE A 164 7.86 10.41 13.21
N ASP A 165 8.62 9.84 14.14
CA ASP A 165 9.23 10.59 15.25
C ASP A 165 10.26 11.63 14.77
N THR A 166 10.88 11.38 13.62
CA THR A 166 11.80 12.35 13.01
C THR A 166 11.05 13.48 12.31
N LEU A 167 9.88 13.19 11.73
CA LEU A 167 9.05 14.19 11.05
C LEU A 167 8.27 15.09 12.01
N VAL A 168 7.74 14.52 13.10
CA VAL A 168 6.87 15.22 14.05
C VAL A 168 7.63 15.45 15.35
N PRO A 169 8.02 16.70 15.67
CA PRO A 169 8.75 17.02 16.88
C PRO A 169 7.99 16.56 18.13
N SER A 170 8.69 15.96 19.09
CA SER A 170 8.10 15.53 20.36
C SER A 170 7.82 16.68 21.34
N GLU A 171 8.29 17.91 21.05
CA GLU A 171 8.24 19.01 22.01
C GLU A 171 6.90 19.77 22.03
N PRO A 172 6.32 19.98 23.23
CA PRO A 172 4.99 20.55 23.40
C PRO A 172 4.89 22.08 23.17
N ASP A 173 6.01 22.81 23.16
CA ASP A 173 5.98 24.26 23.39
C ASP A 173 5.80 25.14 22.14
N HIS A 174 6.01 24.61 20.93
CA HIS A 174 5.82 25.39 19.69
C HIS A 174 4.94 24.71 18.63
N GLY A 175 4.64 23.43 18.76
CA GLY A 175 3.74 22.70 17.85
C GLY A 175 2.26 22.84 18.18
N ASN A 176 1.89 23.50 19.28
CA ASN A 176 0.56 23.32 19.89
C ASN A 176 -0.60 23.85 19.01
N GLU A 177 -0.46 24.99 18.36
CA GLU A 177 -1.56 25.56 17.57
C GLU A 177 -1.73 24.90 16.19
N LEU A 178 -0.63 24.69 15.48
CA LEU A 178 -0.63 24.03 14.18
C LEU A 178 -1.16 22.60 14.31
N THR A 179 -0.66 21.85 15.30
CA THR A 179 -1.10 20.48 15.59
C THR A 179 -2.58 20.42 15.99
N ARG A 180 -3.08 21.37 16.82
CA ARG A 180 -4.50 21.43 17.19
C ARG A 180 -5.43 21.67 16.00
N ASN A 181 -4.99 22.46 15.02
CA ASN A 181 -5.80 22.78 13.84
C ASN A 181 -5.72 21.70 12.76
N ILE A 182 -4.63 20.94 12.72
CA ILE A 182 -4.35 19.96 11.67
C ILE A 182 -4.82 18.57 12.03
N ILE A 183 -4.53 18.08 13.25
CA ILE A 183 -4.84 16.71 13.64
C ILE A 183 -6.31 16.37 13.43
N PRO A 184 -7.30 17.20 13.84
CA PRO A 184 -8.71 16.88 13.66
C PRO A 184 -9.14 16.71 12.20
N ARG A 185 -8.37 17.26 11.25
CA ARG A 185 -8.64 17.18 9.80
C ARG A 185 -8.14 15.89 9.18
N ILE A 186 -7.25 15.15 9.84
CA ILE A 186 -6.73 13.88 9.34
C ILE A 186 -7.57 12.74 9.93
N LYS A 187 -8.33 12.07 9.08
CA LYS A 187 -9.13 10.88 9.39
C LYS A 187 -8.38 9.65 8.87
N VAL A 188 -7.85 8.86 9.79
CA VAL A 188 -7.06 7.68 9.43
C VAL A 188 -7.98 6.48 9.25
N LEU A 189 -7.92 5.85 8.07
CA LEU A 189 -8.74 4.70 7.71
C LEU A 189 -8.00 3.41 8.07
N VAL A 190 -8.40 2.79 9.17
CA VAL A 190 -7.81 1.56 9.70
C VAL A 190 -8.64 0.34 9.27
N THR A 191 -7.98 -0.71 8.81
CA THR A 191 -8.63 -1.98 8.49
C THR A 191 -8.48 -2.96 9.65
N THR A 192 -9.60 -3.51 10.11
CA THR A 192 -9.58 -4.66 11.03
C THR A 192 -9.50 -5.97 10.25
N LEU A 193 -9.01 -7.04 10.88
CA LEU A 193 -8.97 -8.39 10.30
C LEU A 193 -10.36 -8.91 9.90
N SER A 194 -11.41 -8.36 10.52
CA SER A 194 -12.81 -8.64 10.14
C SER A 194 -13.24 -8.01 8.80
N GLY A 195 -12.37 -7.24 8.15
CA GLY A 195 -12.65 -6.50 6.91
C GLY A 195 -13.38 -5.17 7.14
N ARG A 196 -13.69 -4.81 8.38
CA ARG A 196 -14.32 -3.51 8.71
C ARG A 196 -13.31 -2.37 8.65
N VAL A 197 -13.76 -1.24 8.12
CA VAL A 197 -13.05 0.04 8.12
C VAL A 197 -13.43 0.80 9.39
N GLU A 198 -12.43 1.21 10.16
CA GLU A 198 -12.58 2.13 11.28
C GLU A 198 -12.01 3.48 10.88
N ILE A 199 -12.79 4.55 11.11
CA ILE A 199 -12.34 5.92 10.89
C ILE A 199 -11.80 6.41 12.23
N VAL A 200 -10.47 6.46 12.36
CA VAL A 200 -9.79 6.97 13.54
C VAL A 200 -9.62 8.48 13.41
N GLN A 201 -10.25 9.21 14.32
CA GLN A 201 -10.03 10.64 14.50
C GLN A 201 -9.19 10.84 15.74
N ALA A 202 -7.92 11.19 15.53
CA ALA A 202 -6.99 11.46 16.61
C ALA A 202 -7.30 12.81 17.28
N ASN A 203 -7.05 12.89 18.59
CA ASN A 203 -7.13 14.12 19.39
C ASN A 203 -5.76 14.68 19.72
N ASN A 204 -4.71 13.88 19.57
CA ASN A 204 -3.32 14.24 19.85
C ASN A 204 -2.37 13.49 18.89
N VAL A 205 -1.10 13.89 18.91
CA VAL A 205 -0.06 13.35 18.01
C VAL A 205 0.11 11.85 18.19
N GLN A 206 0.03 11.35 19.43
CA GLN A 206 0.22 9.93 19.72
C GLN A 206 -0.90 9.08 19.12
N GLU A 207 -2.17 9.49 19.28
CA GLU A 207 -3.30 8.81 18.66
C GLU A 207 -3.21 8.81 17.13
N LEU A 208 -2.71 9.91 16.54
CA LEU A 208 -2.49 10.01 15.10
C LEU A 208 -1.38 9.04 14.66
N LYS A 209 -0.27 9.00 15.39
CA LYS A 209 0.85 8.07 15.18
C LYS A 209 0.37 6.62 15.22
N ASP A 210 -0.36 6.25 16.27
CA ASP A 210 -0.91 4.91 16.46
C ASP A 210 -1.85 4.54 15.31
N GLY A 211 -2.73 5.45 14.91
CA GLY A 211 -3.60 5.28 13.74
C GLY A 211 -2.79 5.01 12.47
N ILE A 212 -1.80 5.85 12.17
CA ILE A 212 -0.97 5.72 10.96
C ILE A 212 -0.22 4.39 10.96
N ILE A 213 0.43 4.02 12.07
CA ILE A 213 1.16 2.75 12.19
C ILE A 213 0.22 1.58 11.90
N LYS A 214 -0.98 1.55 12.48
CA LYS A 214 -1.99 0.50 12.22
C LYS A 214 -2.30 0.35 10.73
N THR A 215 -2.38 1.45 9.98
CA THR A 215 -2.67 1.41 8.54
C THR A 215 -1.50 1.03 7.65
N THR A 216 -0.27 0.98 8.16
CA THR A 216 0.95 0.61 7.40
C THR A 216 1.35 -0.85 7.58
N TRP A 217 0.58 -1.62 8.34
CA TRP A 217 0.94 -2.97 8.71
C TRP A 217 0.50 -4.02 7.68
N VAL A 218 1.41 -4.41 6.81
CA VAL A 218 1.24 -5.54 5.90
C VAL A 218 1.89 -6.77 6.53
N PRO A 219 1.10 -7.80 6.91
CA PRO A 219 1.62 -9.00 7.56
C PRO A 219 2.82 -9.60 6.80
N TYR A 220 3.88 -9.91 7.54
CA TYR A 220 5.14 -10.50 7.07
C TYR A 220 6.03 -9.61 6.19
N LEU A 221 5.51 -8.49 5.67
CA LEU A 221 6.29 -7.49 4.95
C LEU A 221 6.78 -6.40 5.89
N THR A 222 5.87 -5.68 6.55
CA THR A 222 6.18 -4.57 7.47
C THR A 222 6.00 -4.94 8.93
N GLY A 223 5.75 -6.23 9.23
CA GLY A 223 5.56 -6.72 10.59
C GLY A 223 5.65 -8.23 10.76
N TRP A 224 5.92 -8.71 11.98
CA TRP A 224 5.71 -10.12 12.34
C TRP A 224 4.27 -10.35 12.76
N GLY A 225 3.52 -11.13 11.97
CA GLY A 225 2.13 -11.46 12.27
C GLY A 225 1.20 -10.27 12.13
N PHE A 226 0.16 -10.25 12.98
CA PHE A 226 -0.87 -9.22 12.96
C PHE A 226 -0.86 -8.40 14.26
N PRO A 227 -0.83 -7.05 14.18
CA PRO A 227 -0.80 -6.19 15.34
C PRO A 227 -2.15 -6.28 16.04
N ARG A 228 -2.10 -6.34 17.37
CA ARG A 228 -3.29 -6.43 18.21
C ARG A 228 -3.39 -5.18 19.06
N ASP A 229 -4.55 -4.55 19.03
CA ASP A 229 -4.91 -3.50 19.97
C ASP A 229 -4.89 -4.06 21.39
N THR A 230 -4.15 -3.43 22.29
CA THR A 230 -4.08 -3.87 23.69
C THR A 230 -5.39 -3.61 24.44
N THR A 231 -6.18 -2.62 24.01
CA THR A 231 -7.40 -2.18 24.70
C THR A 231 -8.61 -2.92 24.16
N SER A 232 -8.82 -2.92 22.84
CA SER A 232 -9.98 -3.57 22.22
C SER A 232 -9.75 -5.05 21.91
N GLY A 233 -8.50 -5.51 21.89
CA GLY A 233 -8.13 -6.85 21.44
C GLY A 233 -8.30 -7.06 19.93
N ALA A 234 -8.70 -6.02 19.18
CA ALA A 234 -8.88 -6.08 17.73
C ALA A 234 -7.54 -6.24 17.01
N THR A 235 -7.57 -6.91 15.87
CA THR A 235 -6.39 -7.14 15.04
C THR A 235 -6.48 -6.28 13.80
N PHE A 236 -5.40 -5.59 13.43
CA PHE A 236 -5.38 -4.66 12.30
C PHE A 236 -4.53 -5.16 11.14
N VAL A 237 -4.80 -4.64 9.94
CA VAL A 237 -4.01 -4.82 8.72
C VAL A 237 -3.93 -3.51 7.96
N ASP A 238 -3.07 -3.44 6.95
CA ASP A 238 -2.89 -2.27 6.09
C ASP A 238 -4.23 -1.78 5.52
N GLY A 239 -4.40 -0.46 5.47
CA GLY A 239 -5.63 0.18 5.01
C GLY A 239 -6.07 -0.25 3.60
N GLY A 240 -5.12 -0.69 2.78
CA GLY A 240 -5.38 -1.17 1.43
C GLY A 240 -6.27 -2.41 1.37
N PHE A 241 -6.27 -3.24 2.43
CA PHE A 241 -7.10 -4.44 2.49
C PHE A 241 -8.61 -4.13 2.54
N SER A 242 -8.99 -2.93 2.99
CA SER A 242 -10.40 -2.51 3.00
C SER A 242 -10.75 -1.41 1.99
N ARG A 243 -9.91 -1.19 0.97
CA ARG A 243 -10.06 -0.06 0.03
C ARG A 243 -11.47 0.07 -0.58
N PHE A 244 -12.16 -1.05 -0.82
CA PHE A 244 -13.49 -1.06 -1.41
C PHE A 244 -14.60 -0.57 -0.46
N TRP A 245 -14.35 -0.58 0.85
CA TRP A 245 -15.29 -0.13 1.88
C TRP A 245 -14.94 1.26 2.44
N HIS A 246 -13.90 1.91 1.91
CA HIS A 246 -13.52 3.25 2.34
C HIS A 246 -14.59 4.27 1.96
N PRO A 247 -14.89 5.25 2.83
CA PRO A 247 -15.92 6.24 2.58
C PRO A 247 -15.64 7.01 1.28
N ARG A 248 -16.71 7.35 0.55
CA ARG A 248 -16.59 8.16 -0.67
C ARG A 248 -16.33 9.60 -0.26
N CYS A 249 -15.24 10.18 -0.77
CA CYS A 249 -14.93 11.59 -0.60
C CYS A 249 -15.27 12.36 -1.87
N GLU A 250 -15.49 13.67 -1.74
CA GLU A 250 -15.77 14.56 -2.87
C GLU A 250 -14.61 14.56 -3.88
N THR A 251 -13.37 14.58 -3.37
CA THR A 251 -12.16 14.50 -4.18
C THR A 251 -11.33 13.29 -3.82
N ARG A 252 -10.72 12.68 -4.83
CA ARG A 252 -9.82 11.55 -4.66
C ARG A 252 -8.49 11.86 -5.32
N LEU A 253 -7.42 11.74 -4.57
CA LEU A 253 -6.05 11.90 -5.05
C LEU A 253 -5.47 10.50 -5.27
N ASP A 254 -6.04 9.74 -6.20
CA ASP A 254 -5.58 8.37 -6.46
C ASP A 254 -4.11 8.35 -6.97
N LEU A 255 -3.40 7.23 -6.77
CA LEU A 255 -2.05 7.07 -7.29
C LEU A 255 -2.13 6.58 -8.75
N PRO A 256 -1.50 7.24 -9.73
CA PRO A 256 -1.48 6.73 -11.09
C PRO A 256 -0.68 5.41 -11.17
N LEU A 257 -1.18 4.49 -11.99
CA LEU A 257 -0.53 3.21 -12.26
C LEU A 257 0.61 3.40 -13.27
N ILE A 258 1.74 3.92 -12.79
CA ILE A 258 2.98 4.03 -13.57
C ILE A 258 4.00 3.01 -13.06
N TRP A 259 4.93 2.62 -13.93
CA TRP A 259 5.92 1.58 -13.60
C TRP A 259 6.72 1.91 -12.33
N ASP A 260 7.14 3.15 -12.18
CA ASP A 260 7.90 3.62 -11.02
C ASP A 260 7.11 3.50 -9.70
N THR A 261 5.81 3.79 -9.71
CA THR A 261 4.99 3.63 -8.50
C THR A 261 4.83 2.17 -8.13
N LEU A 262 4.68 1.27 -9.10
CA LEU A 262 4.55 -0.17 -8.85
C LEU A 262 5.84 -0.78 -8.30
N VAL A 263 6.97 -0.63 -9.00
CA VAL A 263 8.25 -1.27 -8.64
C VAL A 263 8.76 -0.83 -7.27
N HIS A 264 8.51 0.42 -6.90
CA HIS A 264 9.02 1.00 -5.67
C HIS A 264 8.02 0.98 -4.50
N THR A 265 6.88 0.30 -4.64
CA THR A 265 5.86 0.21 -3.58
C THR A 265 6.45 -0.35 -2.28
N PHE A 266 7.27 -1.41 -2.37
CA PHE A 266 7.83 -2.11 -1.21
C PHE A 266 9.35 -1.91 -1.06
N ASN A 267 9.94 -0.91 -1.71
CA ASN A 267 11.37 -0.65 -1.61
C ASN A 267 11.65 0.43 -0.54
N PRO A 268 12.07 0.07 0.69
CA PRO A 268 12.51 1.05 1.69
C PRO A 268 13.85 1.71 1.34
N ALA A 269 14.60 1.16 0.39
CA ALA A 269 15.94 1.61 0.03
C ALA A 269 15.93 2.42 -1.27
N LEU A 270 15.14 3.49 -1.30
CA LEU A 270 15.15 4.44 -2.41
C LEU A 270 16.30 5.43 -2.22
N ASP A 271 17.07 5.68 -3.27
CA ASP A 271 18.06 6.77 -3.25
C ASP A 271 17.38 8.14 -3.49
N TYR A 272 18.13 9.23 -3.25
CA TYR A 272 17.60 10.59 -3.44
C TYR A 272 17.17 10.89 -4.87
N THR A 273 17.80 10.26 -5.88
CA THR A 273 17.42 10.46 -7.28
C THR A 273 16.05 9.84 -7.56
N GLN A 274 15.79 8.63 -7.03
CA GLN A 274 14.49 7.96 -7.12
C GLN A 274 13.41 8.73 -6.36
N VAL A 275 13.72 9.17 -5.14
CA VAL A 275 12.84 10.02 -4.32
C VAL A 275 12.44 11.29 -5.07
N ARG A 276 13.42 12.03 -5.58
CA ARG A 276 13.18 13.28 -6.33
C ARG A 276 12.37 13.03 -7.61
N ARG A 277 12.60 11.92 -8.31
CA ARG A 277 11.84 11.55 -9.51
C ARG A 277 10.37 11.29 -9.19
N LEU A 278 10.08 10.51 -8.15
CA LEU A 278 8.72 10.22 -7.69
C LEU A 278 7.99 11.47 -7.20
N TRP A 279 8.68 12.29 -6.39
CA TRP A 279 8.15 13.57 -5.91
C TRP A 279 7.82 14.50 -7.08
N ARG A 280 8.73 14.67 -8.03
CA ARG A 280 8.52 15.53 -9.19
C ARG A 280 7.35 15.04 -10.05
N ALA A 281 7.23 13.73 -10.25
CA ALA A 281 6.11 13.14 -10.96
C ALA A 281 4.76 13.47 -10.29
N GLY A 282 4.72 13.51 -8.96
CA GLY A 282 3.56 13.98 -8.20
C GLY A 282 3.31 15.48 -8.36
N TYR A 283 4.34 16.30 -8.19
CA TYR A 283 4.25 17.77 -8.26
C TYR A 283 3.74 18.28 -9.62
N GLU A 284 4.19 17.63 -10.70
CA GLU A 284 3.79 18.00 -12.06
C GLU A 284 2.44 17.36 -12.48
N TYR A 285 1.80 16.56 -11.63
CA TYR A 285 0.59 15.81 -11.96
C TYR A 285 -0.67 16.70 -11.97
N ARG A 286 -1.09 17.14 -13.16
CA ARG A 286 -2.19 18.12 -13.34
C ARG A 286 -3.61 17.54 -13.39
N HIS A 287 -3.79 16.23 -13.23
CA HIS A 287 -5.11 15.62 -13.44
C HIS A 287 -6.09 15.86 -12.30
N TYR A 288 -5.61 16.30 -11.14
CA TYR A 288 -6.45 16.61 -10.01
C TYR A 288 -6.72 18.12 -9.96
N LYS A 289 -7.99 18.47 -9.85
CA LYS A 289 -8.42 19.82 -9.47
C LYS A 289 -9.03 19.70 -8.10
N MET A 290 -8.48 20.42 -7.12
CA MET A 290 -9.16 20.57 -5.83
C MET A 290 -10.53 21.18 -6.10
N PRO A 291 -11.59 20.71 -5.42
CA PRO A 291 -12.93 21.23 -5.65
C PRO A 291 -12.93 22.70 -5.23
N ARG A 292 -13.73 23.53 -5.91
CA ARG A 292 -13.79 24.97 -5.60
C ARG A 292 -14.04 25.14 -4.10
N LYS A 293 -13.32 26.06 -3.44
CA LYS A 293 -13.51 26.37 -2.02
C LYS A 293 -15.01 26.54 -1.77
N VAL A 294 -15.57 25.64 -0.96
CA VAL A 294 -16.93 25.82 -0.45
C VAL A 294 -16.82 27.01 0.49
N ASP A 295 -17.49 28.10 0.14
CA ASP A 295 -17.54 29.29 0.97
C ASP A 295 -18.23 28.89 2.29
N ARG A 296 -17.44 28.59 3.32
CA ARG A 296 -17.92 28.13 4.63
C ARG A 296 -18.63 29.26 5.41
N THR A 297 -18.96 30.38 4.76
CA THR A 297 -19.89 31.39 5.29
C THR A 297 -21.31 30.86 5.49
N PHE A 298 -21.63 29.65 5.00
CA PHE A 298 -22.87 28.96 5.37
C PHE A 298 -22.77 28.41 6.80
N VAL A 299 -23.01 29.30 7.77
CA VAL A 299 -23.31 28.92 9.15
C VAL A 299 -24.58 28.06 9.11
N PRO A 300 -24.54 26.77 9.47
CA PRO A 300 -25.76 25.99 9.57
C PRO A 300 -26.66 26.68 10.59
N THR A 301 -27.83 27.13 10.15
CA THR A 301 -28.89 27.61 11.03
C THR A 301 -29.12 26.54 12.09
N ASN A 302 -28.94 26.94 13.34
CA ASN A 302 -29.11 26.12 14.53
C ASN A 302 -30.32 25.16 14.39
N PRO A 303 -30.12 23.83 14.37
CA PRO A 303 -31.22 22.87 14.24
C PRO A 303 -32.17 22.88 15.46
N ASN A 304 -31.85 23.62 16.53
CA ASN A 304 -32.69 23.72 17.73
C ASN A 304 -33.83 24.76 17.63
N ASN A 305 -34.11 25.34 16.46
CA ASN A 305 -35.26 26.24 16.27
C ASN A 305 -36.51 25.56 15.69
N PHE A 306 -36.59 24.23 15.72
CA PHE A 306 -37.83 23.49 15.55
C PHE A 306 -38.57 23.43 16.90
N THR A 307 -39.11 24.57 17.34
CA THR A 307 -40.16 24.57 18.36
C THR A 307 -41.43 24.08 17.71
N ASP A 308 -41.87 22.87 18.08
CA ASP A 308 -43.24 22.41 17.89
C ASP A 308 -44.20 23.40 18.55
N ASN A 309 -44.71 24.34 17.76
CA ASN A 309 -45.94 25.06 18.08
C ASN A 309 -47.11 24.19 17.63
N ASN A 310 -47.42 23.15 18.41
CA ASN A 310 -48.72 22.48 18.39
C ASN A 310 -49.34 22.61 19.78
N ASN A 311 -49.87 23.80 20.05
CA ASN A 311 -50.98 23.99 20.97
C ASN A 311 -52.13 24.55 20.12
N ASP A 312 -53.06 23.67 19.75
CA ASP A 312 -54.52 23.88 19.68
C ASP A 312 -55.21 22.54 19.30
#